data_AF-A0A965PC59-F1
#
_entry.id   AF-A0A965PC59-F1
#
_cell.length_a   1.000
_cell.length_b   1.000
_cell.length_c   1.000
_cell.angle_alpha   90.00
_cell.angle_beta   90.00
_cell.angle_gamma   90.00
#
_symmetry.space_group_name_H-M   'P 1'
#
loop_
_entity.id
_entity.type
_entity.pdbx_description
1 polymer ?
#
loop_
_entity_poly.entity_id
_entity_poly.type
_entity_poly.pdbx_seq_one_letter_code
_entity_poly.pdbx_strand_id
1 'polypeptide(L)'
;MKLTAELTRSTAGYKVLLVDGILMADIDFKFEKNESDKLGEIISIAKEHNLSFRVYRTFNGLRPICVSNFFRAAAGASQRVMMDLGCDGDYIQMCVSSNIFSCRISPKPSRIGIARPFNFNFYDLLPHEQEQWIADYDKKSSGYKACEFILQTSECEMPSQIQNFIKLHDDKSGCELDLPIA
;
A
#
# COMPACT_ATOMS: atom_id res chain seq x y z
N MET A 1 3.18 18.04 -12.48
CA MET A 1 3.31 16.57 -12.46
C MET A 1 1.91 15.98 -12.62
N LYS A 2 1.71 15.00 -13.49
CA LYS A 2 0.40 14.35 -13.66
C LYS A 2 0.35 13.15 -12.72
N LEU A 3 -0.48 13.22 -11.69
CA LEU A 3 -0.72 12.06 -10.82
C LEU A 3 -1.51 11.02 -11.62
N THR A 4 -1.02 9.79 -11.62
CA THR A 4 -1.70 8.64 -12.26
C THR A 4 -1.83 7.52 -11.25
N ALA A 5 -3.00 6.90 -11.20
CA ALA A 5 -3.25 5.73 -10.37
C ALA A 5 -3.83 4.61 -11.23
N GLU A 6 -3.30 3.40 -11.10
CA GLU A 6 -3.70 2.23 -11.89
C GLU A 6 -3.96 1.03 -10.99
N LEU A 7 -5.10 0.37 -11.20
CA LEU A 7 -5.45 -0.88 -10.54
C LEU A 7 -4.95 -2.04 -11.38
N THR A 8 -4.12 -2.91 -10.80
CA THR A 8 -3.60 -4.09 -11.48
C THR A 8 -3.48 -5.27 -10.51
N ARG A 9 -2.90 -6.39 -10.97
CA ARG A 9 -2.62 -7.57 -10.15
C ARG A 9 -1.12 -7.81 -10.03
N SER A 10 -0.70 -8.31 -8.88
CA SER A 10 0.67 -8.80 -8.69
C SER A 10 0.89 -10.12 -9.45
N THR A 11 2.13 -10.58 -9.51
CA THR A 11 2.45 -11.94 -9.98
C THR A 11 1.79 -13.02 -9.11
N ALA A 12 1.39 -12.72 -7.87
CA ALA A 12 0.60 -13.65 -7.06
C ALA A 12 -0.91 -13.46 -7.23
N GLY A 13 -1.35 -12.65 -8.20
CA GLY A 13 -2.74 -12.47 -8.59
C GLY A 13 -3.57 -11.52 -7.71
N TYR A 14 -3.11 -11.14 -6.52
CA TYR A 14 -3.83 -10.15 -5.69
C TYR A 14 -3.77 -8.74 -6.28
N LYS A 15 -4.78 -7.92 -6.00
CA LYS A 15 -4.93 -6.54 -6.48
C LYS A 15 -3.94 -5.60 -5.80
N VAL A 16 -3.33 -4.74 -6.61
CA VAL A 16 -2.38 -3.69 -6.22
C VAL A 16 -2.77 -2.39 -6.91
N LEU A 17 -2.52 -1.29 -6.21
CA LEU A 17 -2.67 0.07 -6.73
C LEU A 17 -1.28 0.62 -7.00
N LEU A 18 -1.02 0.97 -8.25
CA LEU A 18 0.19 1.65 -8.70
C LEU A 18 -0.07 3.15 -8.74
N VAL A 19 0.88 3.98 -8.30
CA VAL A 19 0.74 5.44 -8.35
C VAL A 19 2.06 6.13 -8.67
N ASP A 20 2.00 7.11 -9.58
CA ASP A 20 3.04 8.12 -9.76
C ASP A 20 2.60 9.41 -9.08
N GLY A 21 3.46 9.99 -8.24
CA GLY A 21 3.19 11.26 -7.58
C GLY A 21 2.92 11.21 -6.09
N ILE A 22 2.66 10.04 -5.49
CA ILE A 22 2.31 9.95 -4.06
C ILE A 22 3.20 8.94 -3.38
N LEU A 23 3.97 9.40 -2.39
CA LEU A 23 4.79 8.52 -1.58
C LEU A 23 3.90 7.64 -0.70
N MET A 24 4.14 6.34 -0.79
CA MET A 24 3.58 5.33 0.09
C MET A 24 4.72 4.46 0.59
N ALA A 25 4.78 4.21 1.89
CA ALA A 25 5.71 3.24 2.47
C ALA A 25 4.93 2.00 2.96
N ASP A 26 5.53 0.82 2.88
CA ASP A 26 5.04 -0.41 3.51
C ASP A 26 6.04 -0.78 4.61
N ILE A 27 5.63 -0.59 5.87
CA ILE A 27 6.45 -0.85 7.05
C ILE A 27 5.99 -2.18 7.63
N ASP A 28 6.81 -3.22 7.51
CA ASP A 28 6.55 -4.52 8.13
C ASP A 28 7.16 -4.57 9.54
N PHE A 29 6.38 -5.03 10.52
CA PHE A 29 6.87 -5.32 11.86
C PHE A 29 7.69 -6.60 11.82
N LYS A 30 9.02 -6.46 11.84
CA LYS A 30 9.97 -7.60 11.84
C LYS A 30 10.33 -8.10 13.25
N PHE A 31 9.93 -7.40 14.31
CA PHE A 31 10.21 -7.71 15.73
C PHE A 31 9.08 -7.18 16.63
N GLU A 32 9.11 -7.43 17.95
CA GLU A 32 8.17 -6.97 19.00
C GLU A 32 8.09 -5.43 19.16
N LYS A 33 8.03 -4.66 18.07
CA LYS A 33 7.66 -3.25 18.15
C LYS A 33 6.15 -3.17 18.34
N ASN A 34 5.76 -2.49 19.41
CA ASN A 34 4.38 -2.10 19.61
C ASN A 34 4.01 -1.09 18.51
N GLU A 35 2.84 -1.25 17.90
CA GLU A 35 2.30 -0.34 16.90
C GLU A 35 2.34 1.12 17.35
N SER A 36 2.07 1.36 18.64
CA SER A 36 2.11 2.71 19.23
C SER A 36 3.47 3.38 19.09
N ASP A 37 4.56 2.64 19.31
CA ASP A 37 5.91 3.18 19.21
C ASP A 37 6.22 3.55 17.76
N LYS A 38 5.83 2.68 16.82
CA LYS A 38 6.04 2.96 15.40
C LYS A 38 5.20 4.12 14.89
N LEU A 39 3.98 4.29 15.40
CA LEU A 39 3.16 5.48 15.14
C LEU A 39 3.85 6.75 15.66
N GLY A 40 4.43 6.70 16.86
CA GLY A 40 5.22 7.80 17.42
C GLY A 40 6.42 8.18 16.55
N GLU A 41 7.17 7.19 16.06
CA GLU A 41 8.26 7.39 15.10
C GLU A 41 7.76 8.06 13.81
N ILE A 42 6.67 7.56 13.21
CA ILE A 42 6.08 8.12 11.99
C ILE A 42 5.69 9.59 12.19
N ILE A 43 5.10 9.94 13.34
CA ILE A 43 4.73 11.32 13.66
C ILE A 43 5.98 12.22 13.80
N SER A 44 7.06 11.73 14.41
CA SER A 44 8.33 12.49 14.49
C SER A 44 8.91 12.75 13.11
N ILE A 45 9.00 11.71 12.29
CA ILE A 45 9.53 11.78 10.92
C ILE A 45 8.68 12.72 10.06
N ALA A 46 7.35 12.68 10.21
CA ALA A 46 6.45 13.60 9.53
C ALA A 46 6.80 15.07 9.85
N LYS A 47 7.06 15.38 11.13
CA LYS A 47 7.47 16.73 11.55
C LYS A 47 8.83 17.12 11.01
N GLU A 48 9.82 16.22 11.09
CA GLU A 48 11.18 16.45 10.61
C GLU A 48 11.24 16.77 9.11
N HIS A 49 10.42 16.08 8.31
CA HIS A 49 10.32 16.31 6.87
C HIS A 49 9.29 17.40 6.49
N ASN A 50 8.57 17.98 7.46
CA ASN A 50 7.45 18.89 7.23
C ASN A 50 6.38 18.30 6.28
N LEU A 51 5.97 17.06 6.55
CA LEU A 51 4.98 16.31 5.79
C LEU A 51 3.76 15.96 6.66
N SER A 52 2.66 15.64 6.01
CA SER A 52 1.52 14.96 6.63
C SER A 52 1.29 13.60 5.98
N PHE A 53 1.05 12.58 6.81
CA PHE A 53 0.71 11.23 6.37
C PHE A 53 -0.65 10.81 6.89
N ARG A 54 -1.44 10.15 6.05
CA ARG A 54 -2.48 9.23 6.51
C ARG A 54 -1.84 7.88 6.77
N VAL A 55 -2.06 7.31 7.95
CA VAL A 55 -1.45 6.06 8.38
C VAL A 55 -2.51 4.99 8.50
N TYR A 56 -2.21 3.83 7.91
CA TYR A 56 -3.11 2.68 7.88
C TYR A 56 -2.45 1.47 8.53
N ARG A 57 -3.20 0.71 9.35
CA ARG A 57 -2.81 -0.62 9.83
C ARG A 57 -2.91 -1.61 8.69
N THR A 58 -1.85 -2.37 8.43
CA THR A 58 -1.88 -3.51 7.51
C THR A 58 -1.82 -4.81 8.31
N PHE A 59 -1.96 -5.96 7.65
CA PHE A 59 -1.89 -7.26 8.33
C PHE A 59 -0.63 -7.47 9.18
N ASN A 60 0.51 -6.87 8.82
CA ASN A 60 1.78 -7.08 9.53
C ASN A 60 2.55 -5.78 9.76
N GLY A 61 1.86 -4.64 9.86
CA GLY A 61 2.53 -3.37 10.12
C GLY A 61 1.73 -2.15 9.72
N LEU A 62 2.41 -1.13 9.21
CA LEU A 62 1.82 0.19 8.93
C LEU A 62 2.11 0.65 7.50
N ARG A 63 1.17 1.43 6.96
CA ARG A 63 1.31 2.09 5.66
C ARG A 63 1.05 3.59 5.82
N PRO A 64 2.08 4.43 5.92
CA PRO A 64 1.93 5.86 5.75
C PRO A 64 1.84 6.23 4.27
N ILE A 65 0.85 7.04 3.93
CA ILE A 65 0.62 7.64 2.60
C ILE A 65 0.74 9.15 2.75
N CYS A 66 1.66 9.78 2.02
CA CYS A 66 1.85 11.23 2.10
C CYS A 66 0.67 11.96 1.49
N VAL A 67 0.12 12.93 2.22
CA VAL A 67 -1.04 13.71 1.78
C VAL A 67 -0.76 15.20 1.57
N SER A 68 0.39 15.69 1.99
CA SER A 68 0.77 17.11 1.89
C SER A 68 1.57 17.44 0.63
N ASN A 69 2.28 16.49 0.03
CA ASN A 69 3.25 16.74 -1.03
C ASN A 69 3.23 15.67 -2.12
N PHE A 70 3.66 16.04 -3.32
CA PHE A 70 3.92 15.12 -4.41
C PHE A 70 5.36 14.59 -4.37
N PHE A 71 5.54 13.33 -4.76
CA PHE A 71 6.83 12.64 -4.78
C PHE A 71 7.05 11.90 -6.10
N ARG A 72 8.34 11.66 -6.43
CA ARG A 72 8.74 10.77 -7.53
C ARG A 72 9.52 9.60 -6.95
N ALA A 73 9.16 8.37 -7.25
CA ALA A 73 9.78 7.21 -6.59
C ALA A 73 11.30 7.14 -6.82
N ALA A 74 11.80 7.50 -8.00
CA ALA A 74 13.23 7.52 -8.29
C ALA A 74 13.99 8.72 -7.67
N ALA A 75 13.32 9.68 -7.04
CA ALA A 75 13.98 10.83 -6.44
C ALA A 75 14.64 10.47 -5.10
N GLY A 76 15.86 10.96 -4.87
CA GLY A 76 16.58 10.73 -3.61
C GLY A 76 15.85 11.24 -2.37
N ALA A 77 15.02 12.28 -2.50
CA ALA A 77 14.18 12.76 -1.40
C ALA A 77 13.14 11.71 -0.97
N SER A 78 12.48 11.04 -1.92
CA SER A 78 11.53 9.97 -1.65
C SER A 78 12.20 8.79 -0.96
N GLN A 79 13.40 8.42 -1.43
CA GLN A 79 14.18 7.33 -0.85
C GLN A 79 14.55 7.63 0.61
N ARG A 80 15.03 8.85 0.91
CA ARG A 80 15.33 9.28 2.28
C ARG A 80 14.11 9.16 3.19
N VAL A 81 12.96 9.69 2.78
CA VAL A 81 11.71 9.59 3.56
C VAL A 81 11.33 8.12 3.81
N MET A 82 11.40 7.26 2.79
CA MET A 82 11.09 5.83 2.96
C MET A 82 12.07 5.12 3.90
N MET A 83 13.37 5.44 3.82
CA MET A 83 14.40 4.89 4.72
C MET A 83 14.16 5.33 6.17
N ASP A 84 13.90 6.62 6.40
CA ASP A 84 13.62 7.15 7.73
C ASP A 84 12.37 6.52 8.34
N LEU A 85 11.32 6.32 7.53
CA LEU A 85 10.10 5.61 7.92
C LEU A 85 10.36 4.12 8.26
N GLY A 86 11.51 3.56 7.89
CA GLY A 86 11.86 2.17 8.11
C GLY A 86 11.20 1.21 7.11
N CYS A 87 10.97 1.67 5.88
CA CYS A 87 10.46 0.86 4.79
C CYS A 87 11.47 -0.22 4.38
N ASP A 88 10.99 -1.37 3.90
CA ASP A 88 11.87 -2.45 3.42
C ASP A 88 12.72 -2.00 2.21
N GLY A 89 14.01 -2.36 2.21
CA GLY A 89 14.94 -2.03 1.13
C GLY A 89 14.54 -2.61 -0.22
N ASP A 90 13.95 -3.81 -0.25
CA ASP A 90 13.46 -4.43 -1.48
C ASP A 90 12.29 -3.63 -2.07
N TYR A 91 11.40 -3.13 -1.21
CA TYR A 91 10.30 -2.26 -1.62
C TYR A 91 10.80 -0.92 -2.15
N ILE A 92 11.77 -0.30 -1.47
CA ILE A 92 12.41 0.95 -1.93
C ILE A 92 13.01 0.74 -3.31
N GLN A 93 13.80 -0.32 -3.48
CA GLN A 93 14.47 -0.62 -4.75
C GLN A 93 13.46 -0.86 -5.88
N MET A 94 12.39 -1.63 -5.62
CA MET A 94 11.31 -1.85 -6.58
C MET A 94 10.67 -0.52 -7.02
N CYS A 95 10.36 0.38 -6.08
CA CYS A 95 9.77 1.67 -6.40
C CYS A 95 10.71 2.55 -7.22
N VAL A 96 12.00 2.55 -6.89
CA VAL A 96 13.02 3.33 -7.61
C VAL A 96 13.20 2.80 -9.04
N SER A 97 13.34 1.49 -9.21
CA SER A 97 13.58 0.86 -10.51
C SER A 97 12.40 1.01 -11.49
N SER A 98 11.17 0.98 -10.98
CA SER A 98 9.96 1.21 -11.79
C SER A 98 9.58 2.68 -11.90
N ASN A 99 10.17 3.55 -11.07
CA ASN A 99 9.74 4.92 -10.83
C ASN A 99 8.23 5.03 -10.48
N ILE A 100 7.69 4.05 -9.75
CA ILE A 100 6.28 3.96 -9.36
C ILE A 100 6.18 3.50 -7.91
N PHE A 101 5.29 4.10 -7.13
CA PHE A 101 4.92 3.58 -5.81
C PHE A 101 3.81 2.55 -5.96
N SER A 102 3.76 1.55 -5.10
CA SER A 102 2.70 0.53 -5.17
C SER A 102 2.22 0.14 -3.79
N CYS A 103 0.94 -0.19 -3.66
CA CYS A 103 0.39 -0.70 -2.42
C CYS A 103 -0.64 -1.80 -2.68
N ARG A 104 -0.79 -2.72 -1.73
CA ARG A 104 -1.79 -3.79 -1.78
C ARG A 104 -3.14 -3.23 -1.37
N ILE A 105 -4.15 -3.44 -2.21
CA ILE A 105 -5.55 -3.08 -1.93
C ILE A 105 -6.43 -4.33 -1.75
N SER A 106 -5.83 -5.52 -1.70
CA SER A 106 -6.52 -6.76 -1.38
C SER A 106 -5.55 -7.73 -0.68
N PRO A 107 -6.05 -8.70 0.10
CA PRO A 107 -5.23 -9.60 0.89
C PRO A 107 -4.26 -10.45 0.06
N LYS A 108 -3.15 -10.91 0.68
CA LYS A 108 -2.33 -11.95 0.03
C LYS A 108 -3.14 -13.26 -0.04
N PRO A 109 -3.11 -14.03 -1.15
CA PRO A 109 -3.87 -15.28 -1.26
C PRO A 109 -3.59 -16.25 -0.11
N SER A 110 -2.33 -16.35 0.33
CA SER A 110 -1.93 -17.21 1.44
C SER A 110 -2.58 -16.84 2.78
N ARG A 111 -2.92 -15.57 3.01
CA ARG A 111 -3.55 -15.10 4.26
C ARG A 111 -5.04 -15.41 4.31
N ILE A 112 -5.66 -15.62 3.15
CA ILE A 112 -7.06 -16.02 3.02
C ILE A 112 -7.18 -17.48 2.59
N GLY A 113 -6.11 -18.29 2.70
CA GLY A 113 -6.14 -19.72 2.37
C GLY A 113 -6.48 -20.01 0.90
N ILE A 114 -5.98 -19.20 -0.03
CA ILE A 114 -6.00 -19.48 -1.47
C ILE A 114 -4.57 -19.85 -1.89
N ALA A 115 -4.46 -20.99 -2.58
CA ALA A 115 -3.21 -21.40 -3.18
C ALA A 115 -2.77 -20.41 -4.27
N ARG A 116 -1.46 -20.17 -4.36
CA ARG A 116 -0.91 -19.38 -5.46
C ARG A 116 -1.15 -20.09 -6.79
N PRO A 117 -1.13 -19.34 -7.91
CA PRO A 117 -1.08 -19.94 -9.25
C PRO A 117 -0.02 -21.03 -9.35
N PHE A 118 -0.30 -22.10 -10.11
CA PHE A 118 0.53 -23.31 -10.21
C PHE A 118 2.00 -23.00 -10.58
N ASN A 119 2.24 -21.95 -11.35
CA ASN A 119 3.58 -21.50 -11.79
C ASN A 119 4.16 -20.35 -10.94
N PHE A 120 3.59 -20.06 -9.77
CA PHE A 120 3.93 -18.92 -8.91
C PHE A 120 3.78 -17.52 -9.54
N ASN A 121 3.39 -17.45 -10.82
CA ASN A 121 3.10 -16.24 -11.56
C ASN A 121 1.72 -16.34 -12.24
N PHE A 122 0.81 -15.47 -11.83
CA PHE A 122 -0.55 -15.32 -12.34
C PHE A 122 -0.58 -15.06 -13.85
N TYR A 123 0.41 -14.35 -14.37
CA TYR A 123 0.48 -13.99 -15.79
C TYR A 123 0.88 -15.15 -16.70
N ASP A 124 1.37 -16.27 -16.12
CA ASP A 124 1.77 -17.46 -16.87
C ASP A 124 0.64 -18.50 -16.97
N LEU A 125 -0.53 -18.22 -16.39
CA LEU A 125 -1.74 -19.04 -16.52
C LEU A 125 -2.41 -18.84 -17.89
N LEU A 126 -3.12 -19.87 -18.38
CA LEU A 126 -3.98 -19.72 -19.55
C LEU A 126 -5.15 -18.77 -19.23
N PRO A 127 -5.74 -18.07 -20.23
CA PRO A 127 -6.80 -17.09 -19.99
C PRO A 127 -7.99 -17.61 -19.16
N HIS A 128 -8.47 -18.82 -19.45
CA HIS A 128 -9.57 -19.43 -18.69
C HIS A 128 -9.17 -19.80 -17.24
N GLU A 129 -7.91 -20.15 -17.00
CA GLU A 129 -7.39 -20.40 -15.66
C GLU A 129 -7.25 -19.08 -14.87
N GLN A 130 -6.85 -17.99 -15.54
CA GLN A 130 -6.81 -16.66 -14.95
C GLN A 130 -8.21 -16.19 -14.55
N GLU A 131 -9.19 -16.33 -15.43
CA GLU A 131 -10.59 -15.96 -15.16
C GLU A 131 -11.15 -16.74 -13.97
N GLN A 132 -10.96 -18.06 -13.94
CA GLN A 132 -11.40 -18.90 -12.83
C GLN A 132 -10.71 -18.51 -11.52
N TRP A 133 -9.38 -18.34 -11.54
CA TRP A 133 -8.62 -17.94 -10.36
C TRP A 133 -9.06 -16.56 -9.85
N ILE A 134 -9.29 -15.60 -10.76
CA ILE A 134 -9.81 -14.27 -10.42
C ILE A 134 -11.16 -14.38 -9.74
N ALA A 135 -12.08 -15.16 -10.29
CA ALA A 135 -13.43 -15.31 -9.74
C ALA A 135 -13.38 -15.89 -8.32
N ASP A 136 -12.59 -16.95 -8.11
CA ASP A 136 -12.44 -17.58 -6.79
C ASP A 136 -11.77 -16.65 -5.78
N TYR A 137 -10.72 -15.94 -6.22
CA TYR A 137 -10.00 -14.97 -5.40
C TYR A 137 -10.86 -13.77 -5.04
N ASP A 138 -11.56 -13.16 -5.99
CA ASP A 138 -12.38 -11.97 -5.74
C ASP A 138 -13.56 -12.30 -4.82
N LYS A 139 -14.19 -13.47 -5.00
CA LYS A 139 -15.22 -13.97 -4.09
C LYS A 139 -14.70 -14.08 -2.66
N LYS A 140 -13.55 -14.73 -2.43
CA LYS A 140 -13.03 -14.94 -1.08
C LYS A 140 -12.46 -13.67 -0.46
N SER A 141 -11.74 -12.87 -1.24
CA SER A 141 -11.11 -11.63 -0.76
C SER A 141 -12.12 -10.56 -0.34
N SER A 142 -13.35 -10.59 -0.87
CA SER A 142 -14.43 -9.68 -0.45
C SER A 142 -14.81 -9.75 1.03
N GLY A 143 -14.44 -10.83 1.73
CA GLY A 143 -14.65 -10.97 3.18
C GLY A 143 -13.55 -10.33 4.04
N TYR A 144 -12.60 -9.62 3.44
CA TYR A 144 -11.44 -9.03 4.13
C TYR A 144 -11.18 -7.60 3.66
N LYS A 145 -10.54 -6.82 4.53
CA LYS A 145 -9.94 -5.52 4.17
C LYS A 145 -8.42 -5.63 4.08
N ALA A 146 -7.80 -4.84 3.22
CA ALA A 146 -6.35 -4.86 3.03
C ALA A 146 -5.59 -4.08 4.12
N CYS A 147 -6.25 -3.07 4.67
CA CYS A 147 -5.74 -2.22 5.73
C CYS A 147 -6.89 -1.58 6.52
N GLU A 148 -6.58 -0.82 7.57
CA GLU A 148 -7.52 -0.05 8.38
C GLU A 148 -6.96 1.35 8.61
N PHE A 149 -7.77 2.39 8.46
CA PHE A 149 -7.30 3.76 8.74
C PHE A 149 -7.08 3.95 10.25
N ILE A 150 -5.94 4.53 10.64
CA ILE A 150 -5.60 4.82 12.04
C ILE A 150 -5.73 6.31 12.33
N LEU A 151 -4.91 7.13 11.64
CA LEU A 151 -4.80 8.56 11.91
C LEU A 151 -4.21 9.32 10.73
N GLN A 152 -4.31 10.65 10.79
CA GLN A 152 -3.48 11.57 10.02
C GLN A 152 -2.51 12.29 10.96
N THR A 153 -1.22 12.36 10.61
CA THR A 153 -0.16 12.85 11.52
C THR A 153 -0.25 14.33 11.84
N SER A 154 -0.82 15.13 10.93
CA SER A 154 -1.05 16.56 11.08
C SER A 154 -2.13 17.03 10.11
N GLU A 155 -2.85 18.10 10.46
CA GLU A 155 -3.74 18.76 9.50
C GLU A 155 -2.94 19.38 8.36
N CYS A 156 -3.46 19.29 7.13
CA CYS A 156 -2.88 19.93 5.97
C CYS A 156 -3.95 20.20 4.92
N GLU A 157 -3.73 21.20 4.07
CA GLU A 157 -4.50 21.37 2.85
C GLU A 157 -4.10 20.29 1.85
N MET A 158 -4.91 19.24 1.73
CA MET A 158 -4.65 18.12 0.82
C MET A 158 -4.97 18.55 -0.62
N PRO A 159 -4.03 18.47 -1.58
CA PRO A 159 -4.32 18.73 -2.99
C PRO A 159 -5.45 17.82 -3.53
N SER A 160 -6.30 18.34 -4.42
CA SER A 160 -7.47 17.60 -4.92
C SER A 160 -7.11 16.28 -5.62
N GLN A 161 -5.97 16.20 -6.30
CA GLN A 161 -5.49 14.96 -6.91
C GLN A 161 -5.14 13.90 -5.85
N ILE A 162 -4.60 14.32 -4.70
CA ILE A 162 -4.31 13.44 -3.57
C ILE A 162 -5.63 13.01 -2.90
N GLN A 163 -6.59 13.92 -2.72
CA GLN A 163 -7.92 13.57 -2.18
C GLN A 163 -8.61 12.50 -3.03
N ASN A 164 -8.58 12.64 -4.36
CA ASN A 164 -9.13 11.65 -5.29
C ASN A 164 -8.43 10.30 -5.17
N PHE A 165 -7.11 10.30 -5.02
CA PHE A 165 -6.34 9.08 -4.79
C PHE A 165 -6.71 8.42 -3.46
N ILE A 166 -6.78 9.18 -2.36
CA ILE A 166 -7.13 8.64 -1.04
C ILE A 166 -8.53 8.03 -1.09
N LYS A 167 -9.49 8.69 -1.72
CA LYS A 167 -10.83 8.12 -1.93
C LYS A 167 -10.80 6.80 -2.69
N LEU A 168 -10.00 6.72 -3.76
CA LEU A 168 -9.83 5.49 -4.53
C LEU A 168 -9.17 4.38 -3.70
N HIS A 169 -8.12 4.71 -2.95
CA HIS A 169 -7.43 3.78 -2.06
C HIS A 169 -8.36 3.24 -0.98
N ASP A 170 -9.08 4.13 -0.28
CA ASP A 170 -9.93 3.78 0.85
C ASP A 170 -11.10 2.89 0.38
N ASP A 171 -11.75 3.23 -0.75
CA ASP A 171 -12.78 2.40 -1.41
C ASP A 171 -12.26 1.02 -1.79
N LYS A 172 -11.09 0.95 -2.43
CA LYS A 172 -10.58 -0.31 -2.98
C LYS A 172 -9.94 -1.21 -1.93
N SER A 173 -9.38 -0.65 -0.86
CA SER A 173 -8.78 -1.40 0.25
C SER A 173 -9.81 -1.87 1.28
N GLY A 174 -11.00 -1.27 1.28
CA GLY A 174 -12.03 -1.53 2.27
C GLY A 174 -11.66 -1.05 3.67
N CYS A 175 -10.81 -0.02 3.79
CA CYS A 175 -10.22 0.35 5.07
C CYS A 175 -11.21 0.87 6.12
N GLU A 176 -12.41 1.26 5.69
CA GLU A 176 -13.53 1.68 6.55
C GLU A 176 -14.54 0.56 6.82
N LEU A 177 -14.37 -0.62 6.21
CA LEU A 177 -15.27 -1.75 6.41
C LEU A 177 -14.99 -2.45 7.75
N ASP A 178 -16.05 -2.96 8.37
CA ASP A 178 -15.97 -3.82 9.54
C ASP A 178 -15.69 -5.28 9.11
N LEU A 179 -14.49 -5.49 8.56
CA LEU A 179 -13.99 -6.79 8.11
C LEU A 179 -12.62 -7.07 8.73
N PRO A 180 -12.23 -8.34 8.89
CA PRO A 180 -10.88 -8.68 9.34
C PRO A 180 -9.83 -8.23 8.31
N ILE A 181 -8.66 -7.79 8.81
CA ILE A 181 -7.52 -7.47 7.96
C ILE A 181 -6.85 -8.77 7.47
N ALA A 182 -6.54 -8.85 6.18
CA ALA A 182 -5.70 -9.90 5.58
C ALA A 182 -4.81 -9.35 4.45
#